data_AF-E9HB80-F1
#
_entry.id   AF-E9HB80-F1
#
_cell.length_a   1.000
_cell.length_b   1.000
_cell.length_c   1.000
_cell.angle_alpha   90.00
_cell.angle_beta   90.00
_cell.angle_gamma   90.00
#
_symmetry.space_group_name_H-M   'P 1'
#
loop_
_entity.id
_entity.type
_entity.pdbx_description
1 polymer ?
#
loop_
_entity_poly.entity_id
_entity_poly.type
_entity_poly.pdbx_seq_one_letter_code
_entity_poly.pdbx_strand_id
1 'polypeptide(L)'
;MVESAGLRRLAREAEVRKTTKVGPEEEAGMSASGAAELTGNEEELDFRSRISPELGHEATENMVEDLTRFRDKFAVGNEQLGMCNTSEHEIHPINNAKPIYQSLRASAYKDQLIQRELVTKMKNSGVIEVSQGLWRPRVLLV
;
A
#
# COMPACT_ATOMS: atom_id res chain seq x y z
N MET A 1 -47.15 21.78 -29.76
CA MET A 1 -46.35 22.95 -30.16
C MET A 1 -45.95 23.73 -28.92
N VAL A 2 -44.78 23.45 -28.35
CA VAL A 2 -44.05 24.35 -27.44
C VAL A 2 -42.57 24.03 -27.63
N GLU A 3 -41.91 24.75 -28.53
CA GLU A 3 -40.46 24.83 -28.63
C GLU A 3 -40.06 26.30 -28.56
N SER A 4 -38.80 26.54 -28.18
CA SER A 4 -38.05 27.80 -28.29
C SER A 4 -38.17 28.84 -27.17
N ALA A 5 -37.59 28.53 -26.00
CA ALA A 5 -37.04 29.56 -25.11
C ALA A 5 -36.04 28.95 -24.11
N GLY A 6 -34.75 28.87 -24.46
CA GLY A 6 -33.75 28.42 -23.49
C GLY A 6 -32.29 28.42 -23.91
N LEU A 7 -31.96 28.84 -25.14
CA LEU A 7 -30.64 28.61 -25.74
C LEU A 7 -29.78 29.88 -25.92
N ARG A 8 -29.93 30.89 -25.06
CA ARG A 8 -29.18 32.17 -25.15
C ARG A 8 -28.84 32.83 -23.81
N ARG A 9 -28.38 32.06 -22.83
CA ARG A 9 -27.67 32.60 -21.66
C ARG A 9 -26.54 31.64 -21.32
N LEU A 10 -25.36 32.19 -21.00
CA LEU A 10 -24.07 31.52 -20.70
C LEU A 10 -23.02 31.52 -21.83
N ALA A 11 -23.21 32.35 -22.86
CA ALA A 11 -22.11 32.92 -23.63
C ALA A 11 -21.91 34.37 -23.18
N ARG A 12 -21.20 34.59 -22.06
CA ARG A 12 -20.63 35.88 -21.58
C ARG A 12 -20.01 35.66 -20.20
N GLU A 13 -18.85 35.02 -20.16
CA GLU A 13 -17.94 35.07 -19.00
C GLU A 13 -16.54 34.55 -19.36
N ALA A 14 -16.08 34.94 -20.55
CA ALA A 14 -14.67 35.16 -20.78
C ALA A 14 -14.46 36.68 -20.73
N GLU A 15 -13.30 37.09 -20.22
CA GLU A 15 -12.68 38.41 -20.49
C GLU A 15 -12.83 39.50 -19.43
N VAL A 16 -12.23 39.33 -18.24
CA VAL A 16 -11.63 40.45 -17.49
C VAL A 16 -10.39 39.98 -16.72
N ARG A 17 -9.24 40.63 -17.01
CA ARG A 17 -7.94 40.69 -16.30
C ARG A 17 -6.82 39.70 -16.69
N LYS A 18 -6.08 40.14 -17.71
CA LYS A 18 -4.63 39.96 -17.91
C LYS A 18 -3.80 40.78 -16.90
N THR A 19 -2.48 40.50 -16.88
CA THR A 19 -1.32 41.20 -16.25
C THR A 19 -0.99 40.66 -14.84
N THR A 20 0.23 40.23 -14.48
CA THR A 20 1.59 40.69 -14.85
C THR A 20 2.62 39.56 -14.67
N LYS A 21 3.84 39.82 -15.16
CA LYS A 21 4.93 38.99 -15.67
C LYS A 21 6.13 38.93 -14.68
N VAL A 22 7.03 37.96 -14.89
CA VAL A 22 8.49 37.89 -14.58
C VAL A 22 8.98 37.48 -13.18
N GLY A 23 9.76 36.39 -13.14
CA GLY A 23 11.17 36.44 -12.66
C GLY A 23 11.56 35.57 -11.46
N PRO A 24 12.80 35.02 -11.40
CA PRO A 24 13.16 33.78 -10.70
C PRO A 24 14.10 33.98 -9.49
N GLU A 25 14.65 32.85 -8.97
CA GLU A 25 15.72 32.71 -7.94
C GLU A 25 15.20 32.77 -6.48
N GLU A 26 15.63 31.97 -5.50
CA GLU A 26 16.81 31.14 -5.28
C GLU A 26 16.56 30.22 -4.05
N GLU A 27 17.33 29.13 -3.98
CA GLU A 27 17.98 28.53 -2.79
C GLU A 27 17.26 27.70 -1.69
N ALA A 28 17.96 26.60 -1.42
CA ALA A 28 18.21 25.88 -0.17
C ALA A 28 17.06 25.51 0.78
N GLY A 29 16.90 24.19 0.94
CA GLY A 29 16.19 23.60 2.07
C GLY A 29 16.34 22.09 2.12
N MET A 30 17.54 21.60 2.46
CA MET A 30 17.72 20.24 2.95
C MET A 30 16.79 19.99 4.14
N SER A 31 15.87 19.04 4.00
CA SER A 31 15.27 18.35 5.15
C SER A 31 15.26 16.86 4.87
N ALA A 32 16.32 16.20 5.32
CA ALA A 32 16.21 14.82 5.76
C ALA A 32 15.17 14.78 6.90
N SER A 33 14.04 14.12 6.69
CA SER A 33 13.20 13.60 7.77
C SER A 33 12.07 12.79 7.15
N GLY A 34 12.22 11.48 7.24
CA GLY A 34 11.21 10.54 6.77
C GLY A 34 11.57 9.10 7.09
N ALA A 35 12.40 8.87 8.13
CA ALA A 35 12.35 7.59 8.80
C ALA A 35 10.99 7.59 9.51
N ALA A 36 9.97 7.04 8.84
CA ALA A 36 8.71 6.72 9.48
C ALA A 36 9.06 5.77 10.62
N GLU A 37 9.07 6.30 11.85
CA GLU A 37 9.12 5.49 13.06
C GLU A 37 7.96 4.52 12.97
N LEU A 38 8.29 3.25 12.71
CA LEU A 38 7.40 2.13 12.91
C LEU A 38 7.22 1.99 14.42
N THR A 39 6.40 2.85 15.03
CA THR A 39 5.92 2.69 16.40
C THR A 39 4.90 1.55 16.41
N GLY A 40 5.36 0.33 16.15
CA GLY A 40 4.64 -0.85 16.57
C GLY A 40 4.73 -0.92 18.08
N ASN A 41 3.59 -1.07 18.76
CA ASN A 41 3.57 -1.36 20.19
C ASN A 41 4.59 -2.47 20.47
N GLU A 42 5.67 -2.14 21.17
CA GLU A 42 6.65 -3.12 21.62
C GLU A 42 6.03 -3.89 22.78
N GLU A 43 5.06 -4.75 22.48
CA GLU A 43 4.76 -5.85 23.38
C GLU A 43 6.06 -6.63 23.55
N GLU A 44 6.54 -6.71 24.79
CA GLU A 44 7.72 -7.47 25.18
C GLU A 44 7.41 -8.94 24.88
N LEU A 45 7.99 -9.45 23.79
CA LEU A 45 7.71 -10.79 23.30
C LEU A 45 8.50 -11.80 24.15
N ASP A 46 7.79 -12.64 24.89
CA ASP A 46 8.39 -13.77 25.59
C ASP A 46 8.65 -14.94 24.61
N PHE A 47 9.85 -14.97 24.03
CA PHE A 47 10.30 -16.05 23.16
C PHE A 47 10.40 -17.40 23.88
N ARG A 48 10.65 -17.41 25.19
CA ARG A 48 10.86 -18.63 25.97
C ARG A 48 9.61 -19.50 25.96
N SER A 49 8.43 -18.89 26.04
CA SER A 49 7.13 -19.57 25.97
C SER A 49 6.83 -20.24 24.62
N ARG A 50 7.57 -19.87 23.56
CA ARG A 50 7.35 -20.32 22.18
C ARG A 50 8.38 -21.33 21.68
N ILE A 51 9.43 -21.58 22.46
CA ILE A 51 10.46 -22.57 22.14
C ILE A 51 9.99 -23.95 22.58
N SER A 52 10.31 -24.99 21.79
CA SER A 52 9.95 -26.36 22.12
C SER A 52 10.52 -26.76 23.49
N PRO A 53 9.72 -27.33 24.40
CA PRO A 53 10.19 -27.77 25.72
C PRO A 53 11.15 -28.96 25.65
N GLU A 54 11.28 -29.60 24.48
CA GLU A 54 12.20 -30.72 24.25
C GLU A 54 13.65 -30.28 24.06
N LEU A 55 13.90 -28.97 23.87
CA LEU A 55 15.26 -28.44 23.87
C LEU A 55 15.87 -28.52 25.28
N GLY A 56 17.12 -28.94 25.36
CA GLY A 56 17.90 -28.83 26.59
C GLY A 56 18.05 -27.37 27.03
N HIS A 57 18.21 -27.14 28.33
CA HIS A 57 18.24 -25.80 28.93
C HIS A 57 19.23 -24.85 28.25
N GLU A 58 20.45 -25.32 27.99
CA GLU A 58 21.50 -24.52 27.33
C GLU A 58 21.10 -24.10 25.90
N ALA A 59 20.51 -25.02 25.14
CA ALA A 59 20.08 -24.73 23.77
C ALA A 59 18.90 -23.74 23.74
N THR A 60 18.00 -23.82 24.73
CA THR A 60 16.89 -22.87 24.89
C THR A 60 17.40 -21.46 25.18
N GLU A 61 18.35 -21.30 26.10
CA GLU A 61 18.91 -19.97 26.42
C GLU A 61 19.60 -19.35 25.19
N ASN A 62 20.42 -20.13 24.48
CA ASN A 62 21.09 -19.64 23.26
C ASN A 62 20.08 -19.19 22.20
N MET A 63 18.99 -19.95 22.03
CA MET A 63 17.94 -19.60 21.07
C MET A 63 17.16 -18.35 21.49
N VAL A 64 16.87 -18.17 22.78
CA VAL A 64 16.24 -16.93 23.29
C VAL A 64 17.16 -15.74 23.04
N GLU A 65 18.45 -15.88 23.32
CA GLU A 65 19.44 -14.83 23.08
C GLU A 65 19.46 -14.42 21.60
N ASP A 66 19.54 -15.39 20.68
CA ASP A 66 19.55 -15.13 19.24
C ASP A 66 18.25 -14.48 18.74
N LEU A 67 17.09 -14.98 19.18
CA LEU A 67 15.78 -14.43 18.80
C LEU A 67 15.58 -13.01 19.32
N THR A 68 16.12 -12.71 20.51
CA THR A 68 16.07 -11.36 21.08
C THR A 68 17.03 -10.43 20.36
N ARG A 69 18.25 -10.90 20.09
CA ARG A 69 19.31 -10.13 19.41
C ARG A 69 18.94 -9.77 17.97
N PHE A 70 18.24 -10.65 17.27
CA PHE A 70 17.87 -10.49 15.86
C PHE A 70 16.35 -10.36 15.69
N ARG A 71 15.65 -9.81 16.69
CA ARG A 71 14.17 -9.68 16.70
C ARG A 71 13.62 -9.03 15.43
N ASP A 72 14.31 -8.02 14.91
CA ASP A 72 13.95 -7.26 13.71
C ASP A 72 14.05 -8.07 12.41
N LYS A 73 14.78 -9.19 12.43
CA LYS A 73 14.98 -10.06 11.27
C LYS A 73 13.94 -11.16 11.13
N PHE A 74 13.12 -11.38 12.15
CA PHE A 74 12.11 -12.43 12.18
C PHE A 74 10.71 -11.83 12.24
N ALA A 75 9.80 -12.37 11.42
CA ALA A 75 8.39 -12.09 11.58
C ALA A 75 7.83 -12.93 12.74
N VAL A 76 7.52 -12.29 13.86
CA VAL A 76 6.96 -12.93 15.06
C VAL A 76 5.43 -13.04 14.98
N GLY A 77 4.81 -12.22 14.12
CA GLY A 77 3.38 -12.23 13.87
C GLY A 77 3.05 -12.00 12.40
N ASN A 78 1.82 -12.34 12.03
CA ASN A 78 1.33 -12.25 10.64
C ASN A 78 1.25 -10.82 10.09
N GLU A 79 1.39 -9.81 10.96
CA GLU A 79 1.28 -8.39 10.61
C GLU A 79 2.64 -7.70 10.47
N GLN A 80 3.74 -8.41 10.76
CA GLN A 80 5.10 -7.89 10.61
C GLN A 80 5.59 -8.13 9.19
N LEU A 81 5.39 -7.13 8.33
CA LEU A 81 5.84 -7.13 6.95
C LEU A 81 7.21 -6.46 6.82
N GLY A 82 8.14 -7.14 6.13
CA GLY A 82 9.39 -6.53 5.72
C GLY A 82 9.20 -5.64 4.48
N MET A 83 9.97 -4.56 4.40
CA MET A 83 10.05 -3.71 3.20
C MET A 83 11.48 -3.75 2.65
N CYS A 84 11.60 -3.91 1.32
CA CYS A 84 12.89 -3.82 0.64
C CYS A 84 13.03 -2.42 0.03
N ASN A 85 13.96 -1.62 0.56
CA ASN A 85 14.24 -0.27 0.03
C ASN A 85 15.34 -0.26 -1.03
N THR A 86 15.92 -1.42 -1.34
CA THR A 86 17.12 -1.52 -2.19
C THR A 86 16.79 -1.46 -3.69
N SER A 87 15.60 -1.90 -4.08
CA SER A 87 15.24 -2.02 -5.50
C SER A 87 13.77 -1.75 -5.75
N GLU A 88 13.51 -0.85 -6.70
CA GLU A 88 12.21 -0.71 -7.34
C GLU A 88 12.26 -1.40 -8.71
N HIS A 89 11.19 -2.13 -9.04
CA HIS A 89 11.11 -2.88 -10.29
C HIS A 89 10.14 -2.22 -11.27
N GLU A 90 10.65 -1.83 -12.44
CA GLU A 90 9.81 -1.41 -13.55
C GLU A 90 9.44 -2.64 -14.42
N ILE A 91 8.14 -2.85 -14.65
CA ILE A 91 7.63 -3.93 -15.49
C ILE A 91 7.27 -3.37 -16.86
N HIS A 92 8.09 -3.65 -17.87
CA HIS A 92 7.80 -3.25 -19.24
C HIS A 92 6.85 -4.24 -19.94
N PRO A 93 5.80 -3.75 -20.63
CA PRO A 93 4.90 -4.60 -21.39
C PRO A 93 5.61 -5.19 -22.62
N ILE A 94 5.49 -6.50 -22.81
CA ILE A 94 6.00 -7.19 -24.00
C ILE A 94 5.21 -6.72 -25.22
N ASN A 95 5.92 -6.38 -26.32
CA ASN A 95 5.33 -6.09 -27.64
C ASN A 95 4.18 -5.06 -27.64
N ASN A 96 4.23 -4.03 -26.78
CA ASN A 96 3.14 -3.04 -26.65
C ASN A 96 1.78 -3.67 -26.30
N ALA A 97 1.78 -4.65 -25.39
CA ALA A 97 0.56 -5.27 -24.89
C ALA A 97 -0.45 -4.22 -24.41
N LYS A 98 -1.71 -4.39 -24.83
CA LYS A 98 -2.82 -3.51 -24.43
C LYS A 98 -3.41 -3.95 -23.09
N PRO A 99 -3.91 -3.02 -22.27
CA PRO A 99 -4.59 -3.35 -21.03
C PRO A 99 -5.78 -4.29 -21.24
N ILE A 100 -5.93 -5.25 -20.34
CA ILE A 100 -7.03 -6.20 -20.34
C ILE A 100 -7.93 -5.94 -19.13
N TYR A 101 -9.23 -5.81 -19.42
CA TYR A 101 -10.28 -5.78 -18.41
C TYR A 101 -10.90 -7.17 -18.27
N GLN A 102 -10.83 -7.75 -17.09
CA GLN A 102 -11.54 -8.99 -16.77
C GLN A 102 -12.64 -8.72 -15.74
N SER A 103 -13.89 -9.04 -16.08
CA SER A 103 -15.01 -8.91 -15.15
C SER A 103 -14.85 -9.83 -13.94
N LEU A 104 -15.25 -9.38 -12.75
CA LEU A 104 -15.24 -10.23 -11.56
C LEU A 104 -16.31 -11.34 -11.67
N ARG A 105 -15.98 -12.53 -11.18
CA ARG A 105 -16.95 -13.63 -11.06
C ARG A 105 -17.78 -13.43 -9.79
N ALA A 106 -19.05 -13.81 -9.84
CA ALA A 106 -19.83 -13.95 -8.61
C ALA A 106 -19.15 -14.96 -7.67
N SER A 107 -19.06 -14.59 -6.40
CA SER A 107 -18.45 -15.38 -5.33
C SER A 107 -19.47 -15.58 -4.22
N ALA A 108 -19.39 -16.70 -3.49
CA ALA A 108 -20.30 -16.96 -2.37
C ALA A 108 -20.08 -15.92 -1.26
N TYR A 109 -21.12 -15.65 -0.47
CA TYR A 109 -21.04 -14.62 0.57
C TYR A 109 -19.92 -14.88 1.59
N LYS A 110 -19.68 -16.15 1.94
CA LYS A 110 -18.59 -16.54 2.87
C LYS A 110 -17.22 -16.17 2.30
N ASP A 111 -16.99 -16.47 1.02
CA ASP A 111 -15.75 -16.15 0.33
C ASP A 111 -15.54 -14.63 0.24
N GLN A 112 -16.62 -13.87 -0.02
CA GLN A 112 -16.56 -12.41 -0.04
C GLN A 112 -16.15 -11.81 1.31
N LEU A 113 -16.58 -12.41 2.43
CA LEU A 113 -16.16 -11.97 3.76
C LEU A 113 -14.67 -12.19 3.98
N ILE A 114 -14.16 -13.37 3.63
CA ILE A 114 -12.73 -13.70 3.73
C ILE A 114 -11.90 -12.74 2.87
N GLN A 115 -12.31 -12.54 1.61
CA GLN A 115 -11.64 -11.62 0.70
C GLN A 115 -11.63 -10.19 1.25
N ARG A 116 -12.74 -9.72 1.80
CA ARG A 116 -12.84 -8.37 2.38
C ARG A 116 -11.89 -8.20 3.55
N GLU A 117 -11.81 -9.19 4.44
CA GLU A 117 -10.91 -9.15 5.59
C GLU A 117 -9.44 -9.07 5.13
N LEU A 118 -9.03 -9.95 4.21
CA LEU A 118 -7.67 -9.97 3.67
C LEU A 118 -7.31 -8.68 2.94
N VAL A 119 -8.21 -8.17 2.08
CA VAL A 119 -8.02 -6.91 1.37
C VAL A 119 -7.89 -5.74 2.35
N THR A 120 -8.69 -5.72 3.42
CA THR A 120 -8.61 -4.67 4.44
C THR A 120 -7.27 -4.73 5.18
N LYS A 121 -6.83 -5.93 5.58
CA LYS A 121 -5.52 -6.14 6.21
C LYS A 121 -4.37 -5.65 5.32
N MET A 122 -4.32 -6.10 4.06
CA MET A 122 -3.29 -5.71 3.10
C MET A 122 -3.30 -4.21 2.78
N LYS A 123 -4.49 -3.59 2.74
CA LYS A 123 -4.63 -2.15 2.53
C LYS A 123 -4.08 -1.37 3.73
N ASN A 124 -4.44 -1.79 4.95
CA ASN A 124 -3.96 -1.14 6.18
C ASN A 124 -2.46 -1.30 6.36
N SER A 125 -1.88 -2.42 5.90
CA SER A 125 -0.44 -2.67 5.93
C SER A 125 0.33 -2.06 4.76
N GLY A 126 -0.33 -1.32 3.86
CA GLY A 126 0.31 -0.65 2.72
C GLY A 126 0.75 -1.56 1.58
N VAL A 127 0.38 -2.84 1.58
CA VAL A 127 0.74 -3.81 0.51
C VAL A 127 -0.05 -3.55 -0.77
N ILE A 128 -1.29 -3.09 -0.63
CA ILE A 128 -2.15 -2.73 -1.76
C ILE A 128 -2.73 -1.33 -1.60
N GLU A 129 -3.00 -0.70 -2.73
CA GLU A 129 -3.61 0.63 -2.79
C GLU A 129 -4.80 0.66 -3.76
N VAL A 130 -5.59 1.74 -3.70
CA VAL A 130 -6.68 1.96 -4.64
C VAL A 130 -6.10 2.58 -5.90
N SER A 131 -6.31 1.93 -7.05
CA SER A 131 -5.88 2.46 -8.35
C SER A 131 -7.04 2.62 -9.33
N GLN A 132 -6.92 3.56 -10.26
CA GLN A 132 -7.85 3.77 -11.39
C GLN A 132 -7.29 3.20 -12.69
N GLY A 133 -6.46 2.16 -12.59
CA GLY A 133 -5.79 1.54 -13.74
C GLY A 133 -6.75 0.87 -14.73
N LEU A 134 -6.30 0.79 -15.99
CA LEU A 134 -7.00 0.07 -17.06
C LEU A 134 -6.83 -1.45 -16.94
N TRP A 135 -5.75 -1.91 -16.31
CA TRP A 135 -5.50 -3.32 -16.02
C TRP A 135 -6.39 -3.78 -14.87
N ARG A 136 -7.25 -4.78 -15.13
CA ARG A 136 -8.13 -5.34 -14.10
C ARG A 136 -8.14 -6.86 -14.18
N PRO A 137 -7.17 -7.53 -13.52
CA PRO A 137 -7.15 -8.97 -13.44
C PRO A 137 -8.26 -9.49 -12.50
N ARG A 138 -8.64 -10.76 -12.67
CA ARG A 138 -9.55 -11.44 -11.73
C ARG A 138 -8.82 -11.87 -10.47
N VAL A 139 -9.48 -11.70 -9.33
CA VAL A 139 -9.07 -12.26 -8.04
C VAL A 139 -9.83 -13.56 -7.79
N LEU A 140 -9.12 -14.60 -7.33
CA LEU A 140 -9.68 -15.90 -6.98
C LEU A 140 -9.31 -16.22 -5.54
N LEU A 141 -10.26 -16.74 -4.77
CA LEU A 141 -9.99 -17.38 -3.48
C LEU A 141 -9.67 -18.86 -3.76
N VAL A 142 -8.56 -19.35 -3.23
CA VAL A 142 -8.05 -20.72 -3.43
C VAL A 142 -8.19 -21.50 -2.15
#